data_AF-A0A452ZB13-F1
#
_entry.id   AF-A0A452ZB13-F1
#
_cell.length_a   1.000
_cell.length_b   1.000
_cell.length_c   1.000
_cell.angle_alpha   90.00
_cell.angle_beta   90.00
_cell.angle_gamma   90.00
#
_symmetry.space_group_name_H-M   'P 1'
#
loop_
_entity.id
_entity.type
_entity.pdbx_description
1 polymer ?
#
loop_
_entity_poly.entity_id
_entity_poly.type
_entity_poly.pdbx_seq_one_letter_code
_entity_poly.pdbx_strand_id
1 'polypeptide(L)'
;GWLDLASARHSMGASRVSSVLFDHKEQSAATRLQVDYSADLRPSESKPHFALSKWCLQEESNSSDVVSAQDSTKPKLRYRGSEATSDGSNESDATTAKSSTGVDICSQVQTARSKALSMFGALVSPKLRTTQVSFESALEQIVELANSRSTMLSSFSQIKRRS
;
A
#
# COMPACT_ATOMS: atom_id res chain seq x y z
N GLY A 1 6.18 1.79 -13.75
CA GLY A 1 6.37 0.58 -12.93
C GLY A 1 7.76 0.01 -13.11
N TRP A 2 7.93 -0.91 -14.07
CA TRP A 2 9.18 -1.69 -14.23
C TRP A 2 10.47 -0.88 -14.38
N LEU A 3 10.44 0.23 -15.12
CA LEU A 3 11.63 1.09 -15.29
C LEU A 3 12.07 1.74 -13.96
N ASP A 4 11.13 2.25 -13.19
CA ASP A 4 11.41 2.81 -11.85
C ASP A 4 11.87 1.69 -10.90
N LEU A 5 11.34 0.47 -11.03
CA LEU A 5 11.79 -0.67 -10.24
C LEU A 5 13.25 -0.99 -10.52
N ALA A 6 13.63 -1.02 -11.81
CA ALA A 6 15.02 -1.24 -12.22
C ALA A 6 15.94 -0.14 -11.67
N SER A 7 15.50 1.12 -11.72
CA SER A 7 16.22 2.25 -11.14
C SER A 7 16.38 2.12 -9.62
N ALA A 8 15.32 1.70 -8.92
CA ALA A 8 15.35 1.45 -7.48
C ALA A 8 16.35 0.33 -7.14
N ARG A 9 16.29 -0.80 -7.86
CA ARG A 9 17.23 -1.92 -7.72
C ARG A 9 18.68 -1.50 -7.91
N HIS A 10 18.96 -0.68 -8.91
CA HIS A 10 20.30 -0.15 -9.16
C HIS A 10 20.78 0.73 -7.98
N SER A 11 19.94 1.65 -7.50
CA SER A 11 20.29 2.57 -6.41
C SER A 11 20.42 1.89 -5.04
N MET A 12 19.60 0.88 -4.76
CA MET A 12 19.54 0.20 -3.45
C MET A 12 20.43 -1.04 -3.39
N GLY A 13 20.95 -1.49 -4.54
CA GLY A 13 21.68 -2.74 -4.68
C GLY A 13 20.76 -3.92 -4.96
N ALA A 14 21.20 -4.79 -5.87
CA ALA A 14 20.43 -5.95 -6.34
C ALA A 14 20.08 -6.95 -5.22
N SER A 15 20.88 -7.01 -4.14
CA SER A 15 20.61 -7.85 -2.98
C SER A 15 19.43 -7.38 -2.16
N ARG A 16 19.10 -6.07 -2.14
CA ARG A 16 18.01 -5.53 -1.31
C ARG A 16 16.67 -5.67 -1.99
N VAL A 17 16.60 -5.42 -3.30
CA VAL A 17 15.39 -5.55 -4.09
C VAL A 17 15.55 -6.77 -5.00
N SER A 18 15.47 -7.93 -4.34
CA SER A 18 15.68 -9.26 -4.93
C SER A 18 14.43 -10.11 -4.79
N SER A 19 14.18 -10.98 -5.77
CA SER A 19 13.11 -11.98 -5.69
C SER A 19 13.35 -13.01 -4.58
N VAL A 20 14.59 -13.16 -4.14
CA VAL A 20 15.00 -14.12 -3.10
C VAL A 20 14.64 -13.63 -1.68
N LEU A 21 14.33 -12.33 -1.51
CA LEU A 21 13.81 -11.77 -0.26
C LEU A 21 12.31 -11.99 -0.08
N PHE A 22 11.60 -12.40 -1.12
CA PHE A 22 10.23 -12.85 -0.97
C PHE A 22 10.28 -14.22 -0.32
N ASP A 23 10.11 -14.25 1.00
CA ASP A 23 9.98 -15.48 1.78
C ASP A 23 8.92 -16.37 1.12
N HIS A 24 9.20 -17.67 0.94
CA HIS A 24 8.25 -18.62 0.36
C HIS A 24 7.10 -18.95 1.31
N LYS A 25 7.08 -18.36 2.51
CA LYS A 25 5.95 -18.45 3.42
C LYS A 25 4.73 -17.76 2.84
N GLU A 26 3.57 -18.38 3.05
CA GLU A 26 2.30 -17.77 2.74
C GLU A 26 2.16 -16.47 3.54
N GLN A 27 1.86 -15.38 2.83
CA GLN A 27 1.61 -14.07 3.42
C GLN A 27 0.24 -13.60 2.95
N SER A 28 -0.51 -12.98 3.85
CA SER A 28 -1.77 -12.35 3.49
C SER A 28 -1.51 -11.24 2.47
N ALA A 29 -2.16 -11.30 1.31
CA ALA A 29 -1.99 -10.32 0.27
C ALA A 29 -2.63 -9.00 0.68
N ALA A 30 -1.84 -7.92 0.67
CA ALA A 30 -2.33 -6.58 0.97
C ALA A 30 -3.42 -6.11 -0.01
N THR A 31 -3.42 -6.62 -1.24
CA THR A 31 -4.45 -6.35 -2.25
C THR A 31 -5.06 -7.68 -2.70
N ARG A 32 -6.39 -7.77 -2.71
CA ARG A 32 -7.14 -8.99 -3.07
C ARG A 32 -8.15 -8.68 -4.17
N LEU A 33 -8.36 -9.63 -5.05
CA LEU A 33 -9.38 -9.59 -6.09
C LEU A 33 -10.58 -10.41 -5.64
N GLN A 34 -11.75 -9.80 -5.62
CA GLN A 34 -13.02 -10.45 -5.37
C GLN A 34 -13.77 -10.59 -6.69
N VAL A 35 -14.45 -11.72 -6.87
CA VAL A 35 -15.22 -12.02 -8.07
C VAL A 35 -16.65 -12.27 -7.65
N ASP A 36 -17.52 -11.34 -8.03
CA ASP A 36 -18.94 -11.44 -7.79
C ASP A 36 -19.61 -12.04 -9.03
N TYR A 37 -20.31 -13.15 -8.82
CA TYR A 37 -21.19 -13.72 -9.83
C TYR A 37 -22.60 -13.25 -9.51
N SER A 38 -23.20 -12.49 -10.42
CA SER A 38 -24.60 -12.04 -10.28
C SER A 38 -25.53 -13.26 -10.14
N ALA A 39 -26.20 -13.38 -8.99
CA ALA A 39 -26.97 -14.55 -8.56
C ALA A 39 -28.23 -14.81 -9.42
N ASP A 40 -28.67 -13.84 -10.21
CA ASP A 40 -29.95 -13.89 -10.94
C ASP A 40 -29.85 -14.48 -12.36
N LEU A 41 -28.68 -14.94 -12.78
CA LEU A 41 -28.43 -15.39 -14.15
C LEU A 41 -28.03 -16.87 -14.20
N ARG A 42 -28.61 -17.62 -15.13
CA ARG A 42 -28.24 -19.02 -15.42
C ARG A 42 -26.71 -19.12 -15.63
N PRO A 43 -26.06 -20.27 -15.38
CA PRO A 43 -24.60 -20.43 -15.56
C PRO A 43 -24.09 -20.04 -16.96
N SER A 44 -24.96 -20.07 -17.98
CA SER A 44 -24.64 -19.65 -19.35
C SER A 44 -24.67 -18.12 -19.57
N GLU A 45 -25.01 -17.34 -18.55
CA GLU A 45 -25.20 -15.89 -18.55
C GLU A 45 -24.39 -15.17 -17.46
N SER A 46 -23.58 -15.91 -16.67
CA SER A 46 -22.84 -15.33 -15.56
C SER A 46 -21.95 -14.19 -16.06
N LYS A 47 -22.21 -12.98 -15.58
CA LYS A 47 -21.39 -11.79 -15.81
C LYS A 47 -20.48 -11.63 -14.59
N PRO A 48 -19.24 -12.18 -14.60
CA PRO A 48 -18.34 -11.97 -13.47
C PRO A 48 -18.03 -10.48 -13.35
N HIS A 49 -18.19 -9.95 -12.14
CA HIS A 49 -17.74 -8.62 -11.77
C HIS A 49 -16.52 -8.75 -10.87
N PHE A 50 -15.47 -8.02 -11.22
CA PHE A 50 -14.19 -8.03 -10.54
C PHE A 50 -14.10 -6.78 -9.65
N ALA A 51 -13.91 -6.98 -8.35
CA ALA A 51 -13.72 -5.90 -7.39
C ALA A 51 -12.34 -6.02 -6.74
N LEU A 52 -11.58 -4.92 -6.72
CA LEU A 52 -10.26 -4.87 -6.10
C LEU A 52 -10.37 -4.32 -4.68
N SER A 53 -10.15 -5.15 -3.67
CA SER A 53 -10.02 -4.70 -2.28
C SER A 53 -8.56 -4.42 -1.97
N LYS A 54 -8.24 -3.16 -1.69
CA LYS A 54 -6.88 -2.71 -1.35
C LYS A 54 -6.74 -2.58 0.16
N TRP A 55 -5.57 -2.95 0.66
CA TRP A 55 -5.15 -2.80 2.05
C TRP A 55 -6.18 -3.35 3.04
N CYS A 56 -6.49 -4.65 2.92
CA CYS A 56 -7.29 -5.35 3.92
C CYS A 56 -6.49 -5.41 5.24
N LEU A 57 -6.74 -4.47 6.14
CA LEU A 57 -6.32 -4.61 7.53
C LEU A 57 -7.16 -5.74 8.15
N GLN A 58 -6.64 -6.96 8.08
CA GLN A 58 -6.94 -7.92 9.12
C GLN A 58 -6.12 -7.45 10.33
N GLU A 59 -6.78 -6.76 11.26
CA GLU A 59 -6.19 -6.52 12.57
C GLU A 59 -5.95 -7.89 13.21
N GLU A 60 -4.74 -8.42 13.10
CA GLU A 60 -4.28 -9.42 14.04
C GLU A 60 -4.15 -8.73 15.38
N SER A 61 -5.26 -8.73 16.15
CA SER A 61 -5.28 -8.44 17.57
C SER A 61 -4.50 -9.52 18.31
N ASN A 62 -3.18 -9.48 18.21
CA ASN A 62 -2.30 -10.21 19.12
C ASN A 62 -2.04 -9.29 20.31
N SER A 63 -3.02 -9.28 21.22
CA SER A 63 -2.81 -8.86 22.61
C SER A 63 -1.82 -9.83 23.24
N SER A 64 -0.57 -9.40 23.40
CA SER A 64 0.28 -9.92 24.45
C SER A 64 1.11 -8.76 24.98
N ASP A 65 0.56 -8.18 26.04
CA ASP A 65 1.27 -7.39 27.02
C ASP A 65 2.50 -8.17 27.50
N VAL A 66 3.69 -7.65 27.20
CA VAL A 66 4.86 -7.93 28.03
C VAL A 66 5.68 -6.65 28.13
N VAL A 67 5.56 -6.04 29.30
CA VAL A 67 6.41 -4.99 29.83
C VAL A 67 7.87 -5.48 29.80
N SER A 68 8.77 -4.71 29.18
CA SER A 68 10.16 -4.69 29.60
C SER A 68 10.72 -3.28 29.50
N ALA A 69 11.12 -2.78 30.66
CA ALA A 69 11.64 -1.46 30.89
C ALA A 69 13.05 -1.26 30.31
N GLN A 70 13.32 -0.01 29.90
CA GLN A 70 14.58 0.74 29.99
C GLN A 70 15.87 0.05 29.51
N ASP A 71 16.50 0.57 28.45
CA ASP A 71 17.80 1.22 28.63
C ASP A 71 18.13 2.20 27.49
N SER A 72 18.79 3.25 27.93
CA SER A 72 19.25 4.45 27.29
C SER A 72 20.41 4.25 26.30
N THR A 73 20.29 4.78 25.07
CA THR A 73 21.40 5.55 24.47
C THR A 73 20.93 6.34 23.23
N LYS A 74 20.98 7.66 23.32
CA LYS A 74 20.72 8.56 22.18
C LYS A 74 21.93 8.50 21.22
N PRO A 75 21.79 8.21 19.91
CA PRO A 75 22.89 8.35 18.99
C PRO A 75 23.14 9.84 18.69
N LYS A 76 24.25 10.36 19.23
CA LYS A 76 24.72 11.74 19.02
C LYS A 76 25.26 11.89 17.59
N LEU A 77 24.48 12.52 16.71
CA LEU A 77 24.94 12.99 15.39
C LEU A 77 26.08 14.00 15.59
N ARG A 78 27.26 13.72 15.03
CA ARG A 78 28.36 14.69 14.98
C ARG A 78 28.09 15.69 13.86
N TYR A 79 27.59 16.87 14.23
CA TYR A 79 27.54 18.03 13.36
C TYR A 79 28.92 18.70 13.33
N ARG A 80 29.48 18.92 12.13
CA ARG A 80 30.72 19.68 11.91
C ARG A 80 30.33 20.97 11.17
N GLY A 81 30.37 22.11 11.86
CA GLY A 81 30.27 23.43 11.22
C GLY A 81 29.73 24.57 12.09
N SER A 82 30.65 25.23 12.80
CA SER A 82 30.75 26.68 13.11
C SER A 82 29.67 27.43 13.93
N GLU A 83 30.20 28.38 14.70
CA GLU A 83 29.64 29.17 15.81
C GLU A 83 28.63 30.27 15.41
N ALA A 84 27.62 30.54 16.27
CA ALA A 84 27.20 31.87 16.75
C ALA A 84 25.97 31.81 17.70
N THR A 85 26.22 32.14 18.97
CA THR A 85 25.43 32.88 20.00
C THR A 85 23.89 33.06 19.95
N SER A 86 23.25 32.80 21.14
CA SER A 86 22.15 33.50 21.87
C SER A 86 20.85 33.91 21.12
N ASP A 87 19.61 33.92 21.64
CA ASP A 87 19.03 33.94 22.99
C ASP A 87 17.49 33.80 22.88
N GLY A 88 16.80 33.37 23.96
CA GLY A 88 15.35 33.54 24.23
C GLY A 88 14.33 32.79 23.35
N SER A 89 13.11 32.44 23.75
CA SER A 89 12.37 32.31 25.00
C SER A 89 11.01 31.70 24.61
N ASN A 90 10.40 30.89 25.49
CA ASN A 90 9.10 30.26 25.28
C ASN A 90 7.99 31.30 25.01
N GLU A 91 7.01 30.96 24.17
CA GLU A 91 5.61 31.25 24.46
C GLU A 91 4.67 30.35 23.64
N SER A 92 3.70 29.79 24.37
CA SER A 92 2.66 28.89 23.93
C SER A 92 1.39 29.65 23.53
N ASP A 93 0.55 28.93 22.79
CA ASP A 93 -0.91 29.08 22.67
C ASP A 93 -1.41 29.77 21.41
N ALA A 94 -2.05 28.97 20.55
CA ALA A 94 -3.42 29.25 20.12
C ALA A 94 -3.97 28.08 19.28
N THR A 95 -5.26 27.83 19.53
CA THR A 95 -6.29 27.45 18.56
C THR A 95 -6.54 25.97 18.23
N THR A 96 -7.61 25.50 18.88
CA THR A 96 -8.82 24.96 18.23
C THR A 96 -8.91 23.44 18.13
N ALA A 97 -9.64 22.90 19.09
CA ALA A 97 -10.38 21.66 18.95
C ALA A 97 -11.21 21.66 17.66
N LYS A 98 -10.96 20.68 16.79
CA LYS A 98 -12.02 20.04 16.00
C LYS A 98 -11.78 18.54 16.00
N SER A 99 -12.67 17.86 16.72
CA SER A 99 -12.98 16.45 16.55
C SER A 99 -13.11 16.13 15.06
N SER A 100 -12.32 15.18 14.58
CA SER A 100 -12.58 14.49 13.32
C SER A 100 -12.41 13.00 13.56
N THR A 101 -13.52 12.35 13.92
CA THR A 101 -13.71 10.89 13.82
C THR A 101 -13.74 10.47 12.35
N GLY A 102 -12.64 10.73 11.68
CA GLY A 102 -12.33 10.34 10.32
C GLY A 102 -10.84 10.14 10.33
N VAL A 103 -10.39 9.01 10.87
CA VAL A 103 -9.03 8.53 10.63
C VAL A 103 -8.92 8.47 9.11
N ASP A 104 -8.22 9.44 8.55
CA ASP A 104 -8.17 9.73 7.13
C ASP A 104 -7.74 8.46 6.40
N ILE A 105 -8.62 7.88 5.58
CA ILE A 105 -8.35 6.64 4.83
C ILE A 105 -7.05 6.78 4.03
N CYS A 106 -6.74 8.01 3.57
CA CYS A 106 -5.48 8.31 2.91
C CYS A 106 -4.28 8.06 3.83
N SER A 107 -4.35 8.51 5.10
CA SER A 107 -3.30 8.29 6.09
C SER A 107 -3.07 6.80 6.40
N GLN A 108 -4.14 6.01 6.44
CA GLN A 108 -4.07 4.58 6.68
C GLN A 108 -3.41 3.84 5.51
N VAL A 109 -3.79 4.18 4.28
CA VAL A 109 -3.18 3.61 3.06
C VAL A 109 -1.69 3.95 2.97
N GLN A 110 -1.30 5.19 3.27
CA GLN A 110 0.11 5.58 3.26
C GLN A 110 0.92 4.85 4.34
N THR A 111 0.32 4.62 5.50
CA THR A 111 0.94 3.84 6.58
C THR A 111 1.14 2.39 6.17
N ALA A 112 0.13 1.76 5.56
CA ALA A 112 0.23 0.39 5.08
C ALA A 112 1.26 0.23 3.95
N ARG A 113 1.32 1.19 3.02
CA ARG A 113 2.38 1.26 1.99
C ARG A 113 3.77 1.36 2.61
N SER A 114 3.93 2.23 3.59
CA SER A 114 5.20 2.43 4.30
C SER A 114 5.63 1.15 5.03
N LYS A 115 4.68 0.46 5.68
CA LYS A 115 4.92 -0.83 6.35
C LYS A 115 5.37 -1.90 5.36
N ALA A 116 4.71 -2.02 4.20
CA ALA A 116 5.08 -2.98 3.17
C ALA A 116 6.50 -2.72 2.61
N LEU A 117 6.89 -1.45 2.49
CA LEU A 117 8.23 -1.09 2.01
C LEU A 117 9.32 -1.18 3.08
N SER A 118 8.96 -1.23 4.37
CA SER A 118 9.90 -1.32 5.49
C SER A 118 10.82 -2.54 5.41
N MET A 119 10.38 -3.63 4.76
CA MET A 119 11.20 -4.82 4.53
C MET A 119 12.49 -4.56 3.74
N PHE A 120 12.56 -3.45 2.99
CA PHE A 120 13.75 -3.03 2.25
C PHE A 120 14.73 -2.17 3.09
N GLY A 121 14.40 -1.90 4.35
CA GLY A 121 15.17 -1.12 5.31
C GLY A 121 14.73 0.35 5.40
N ALA A 122 15.41 1.13 6.25
CA ALA A 122 15.05 2.51 6.56
C ALA A 122 15.19 3.50 5.38
N LEU A 123 16.00 3.17 4.37
CA LEU A 123 16.27 4.02 3.21
C LEU A 123 15.63 3.45 1.95
N VAL A 124 14.31 3.57 1.85
CA VAL A 124 13.58 3.18 0.65
C VAL A 124 13.73 4.26 -0.43
N SER A 125 14.28 3.87 -1.59
CA SER A 125 14.42 4.77 -2.73
C SER A 125 13.06 5.37 -3.13
N PRO A 126 12.98 6.69 -3.43
CA PRO A 126 11.78 7.30 -3.99
C PRO A 126 11.25 6.54 -5.22
N LYS A 127 12.14 5.95 -6.03
CA LYS A 127 11.79 5.15 -7.20
C LYS A 127 11.07 3.85 -6.85
N LEU A 128 11.34 3.26 -5.69
CA LEU A 128 10.60 2.08 -5.23
C LEU A 128 9.16 2.46 -4.83
N ARG A 129 8.99 3.63 -4.22
CA ARG A 129 7.66 4.19 -3.90
C ARG A 129 6.87 4.51 -5.17
N THR A 130 7.47 5.15 -6.17
CA THR A 130 6.78 5.42 -7.45
C THR A 130 6.42 4.12 -8.18
N THR A 131 7.28 3.11 -8.10
CA THR A 131 7.02 1.78 -8.63
C THR A 131 5.77 1.15 -8.01
N GLN A 132 5.68 1.16 -6.67
CA GLN A 132 4.53 0.62 -5.94
C GLN A 132 3.22 1.28 -6.41
N VAL A 133 3.17 2.61 -6.39
CA VAL A 133 1.98 3.37 -6.83
C VAL A 133 1.63 3.08 -8.29
N SER A 134 2.64 2.97 -9.15
CA SER A 134 2.43 2.63 -10.57
C SER A 134 1.82 1.24 -10.76
N PHE A 135 2.22 0.25 -9.98
CA PHE A 135 1.62 -1.08 -10.05
C PHE A 135 0.21 -1.13 -9.45
N GLU A 136 -0.03 -0.41 -8.35
CA GLU A 136 -1.38 -0.29 -7.78
C GLU A 136 -2.37 0.31 -8.81
N SER A 137 -1.99 1.41 -9.46
CA SER A 137 -2.82 2.03 -10.50
C SER A 137 -3.02 1.10 -11.71
N ALA A 138 -1.98 0.36 -12.11
CA ALA A 138 -2.12 -0.61 -13.20
C ALA A 138 -3.13 -1.73 -12.86
N LEU A 139 -3.16 -2.21 -11.61
CA LEU A 139 -4.15 -3.21 -11.17
C LEU A 139 -5.58 -2.68 -11.27
N GLU A 140 -5.82 -1.41 -10.90
CA GLU A 140 -7.13 -0.77 -11.04
C GLU A 140 -7.58 -0.77 -12.50
N GLN A 141 -6.70 -0.36 -13.41
CA GLN A 141 -6.96 -0.33 -14.85
C GLN A 141 -7.23 -1.73 -15.42
N ILE A 142 -6.47 -2.75 -14.99
CA ILE A 142 -6.66 -4.12 -15.44
C ILE A 142 -8.03 -4.65 -14.98
N VAL A 143 -8.45 -4.35 -13.76
CA VAL A 143 -9.76 -4.74 -13.22
C VAL A 143 -10.89 -4.04 -13.97
N GLU A 144 -10.77 -2.75 -14.22
CA GLU A 144 -11.73 -1.99 -15.04
C GLU A 144 -11.85 -2.56 -16.46
N LEU A 145 -10.72 -2.89 -17.10
CA LEU A 145 -10.68 -3.51 -18.41
C LEU A 145 -11.36 -4.89 -18.40
N ALA A 146 -11.08 -5.71 -17.37
CA ALA A 146 -11.70 -7.02 -17.21
C ALA A 146 -13.23 -6.93 -17.07
N ASN A 147 -13.72 -5.97 -16.27
CA ASN A 147 -15.13 -5.69 -16.11
C ASN A 147 -15.80 -5.20 -17.41
N SER A 148 -15.13 -4.33 -18.15
CA SER A 148 -15.58 -3.85 -19.45
C SER A 148 -15.69 -5.00 -20.45
N ARG A 149 -14.68 -5.86 -20.50
CA ARG A 149 -14.66 -7.06 -21.35
C ARG A 149 -15.76 -8.06 -20.97
N SER A 150 -15.95 -8.31 -19.67
CA SER A 150 -17.02 -9.16 -19.15
C SER A 150 -18.39 -8.67 -19.61
N THR A 151 -18.63 -7.36 -19.51
CA THR A 151 -19.88 -6.73 -19.98
C THR A 151 -20.07 -6.89 -21.49
N MET A 152 -19.03 -6.59 -22.29
CA MET A 152 -19.08 -6.71 -23.75
C MET A 152 -19.41 -8.14 -24.21
N LEU A 153 -18.74 -9.14 -23.63
CA LEU A 153 -18.96 -10.55 -23.97
C LEU A 153 -20.34 -11.05 -23.55
N SER A 154 -20.84 -10.60 -22.40
CA SER A 154 -22.20 -10.90 -21.95
C SER A 154 -23.23 -10.34 -22.94
N SER A 155 -23.12 -9.07 -23.31
CA SER A 155 -24.01 -8.43 -24.28
C SER A 155 -23.98 -9.12 -25.64
N PHE A 156 -22.79 -9.46 -26.14
CA PHE A 156 -22.64 -10.19 -27.41
C PHE A 156 -23.34 -11.57 -27.36
N SER A 157 -23.16 -12.30 -26.26
CA SER A 157 -23.77 -13.62 -26.08
C SER A 157 -25.29 -13.55 -25.93
N GLN A 158 -25.84 -12.45 -25.38
CA GLN A 158 -27.28 -12.20 -25.34
C GLN A 158 -27.85 -11.91 -26.73
N ILE A 159 -27.16 -11.12 -27.55
CA ILE A 159 -27.58 -10.82 -28.92
C ILE A 159 -27.58 -12.09 -29.77
N LYS A 160 -26.49 -12.87 -29.71
CA LYS A 160 -26.35 -14.11 -30.48
C LYS A 160 -27.43 -15.16 -30.17
N ARG A 161 -27.94 -15.19 -28.93
CA ARG A 161 -29.02 -16.10 -28.54
C ARG A 161 -30.41 -15.63 -28.96
N ARG A 162 -30.58 -14.34 -29.27
CA ARG A 162 -31.86 -13.76 -29.70
C ARG A 162 -32.03 -13.72 -31.22
N SER A 163 -30.94 -13.92 -31.98
CA SER A 163 -30.94 -14.07 -33.44
C SER A 163 -31.14 -15.52 -33.85
#